data_AF-A0ABC8DAT1-F1
#
_entry.id   AF-A0ABC8DAT1-F1
#
_cell.length_a   1.000
_cell.length_b   1.000
_cell.length_c   1.000
_cell.angle_alpha   90.00
_cell.angle_beta   90.00
_cell.angle_gamma   90.00
#
_symmetry.space_group_name_H-M   'P 1'
#
loop_
_entity.id
_entity.type
_entity.pdbx_description
1 polymer ?
#
loop_
_entity_poly.entity_id
_entity_poly.type
_entity_poly.pdbx_seq_one_letter_code
_entity_poly.pdbx_strand_id
1 'polypeptide(L)' 'MKKLLIYSLCAVSVLAVYQNRYRLMNSVLSQPGIRRSFIHFFLKIPFIRNKFIQQAF' A
#
# COMPACT_ATOMS: atom_id res chain seq x y z
N MET A 1 -13.13 25.30 2.10
CA MET A 1 -11.73 25.22 1.62
C MET A 1 -10.95 24.01 2.17
N LYS A 2 -10.98 23.71 3.48
CA LYS A 2 -10.24 22.57 4.07
C LYS A 2 -10.54 21.19 3.43
N LYS A 3 -11.79 20.92 3.05
CA LYS A 3 -12.18 19.64 2.41
C LYS A 3 -11.50 19.43 1.05
N LEU A 4 -11.40 20.48 0.22
CA LEU A 4 -10.70 20.43 -1.07
C LEU A 4 -9.20 20.18 -0.91
N LEU A 5 -8.57 20.79 0.11
CA LEU A 5 -7.17 20.51 0.43
C LEU A 5 -6.97 19.04 0.81
N ILE A 6 -7.84 18.47 1.65
CA ILE A 6 -7.78 17.04 2.04
C ILE A 6 -7.94 16.14 0.81
N TYR A 7 -8.89 16.42 -0.09
CA TYR A 7 -9.04 15.65 -1.32
C TYR A 7 -7.81 15.77 -2.23
N SER A 8 -7.22 16.96 -2.36
CA SER A 8 -5.98 17.15 -3.13
C SER A 8 -4.79 16.40 -2.52
N LEU A 9 -4.65 16.43 -1.19
CA LEU A 9 -3.61 15.70 -0.45
C LEU A 9 -3.77 14.19 -0.61
N CYS A 10 -5.00 13.68 -0.52
CA CYS A 10 -5.28 12.27 -0.79
C CYS A 10 -4.93 11.89 -2.23
N ALA A 11 -5.32 12.70 -3.22
CA ALA A 11 -5.01 12.43 -4.62
C ALA A 11 -3.51 12.41 -4.91
N VAL A 12 -2.77 13.40 -4.39
CA VAL A 12 -1.30 13.47 -4.51
C VAL A 12 -0.64 12.30 -3.78
N SER A 13 -1.14 11.93 -2.59
CA SER A 13 -0.63 10.78 -1.84
C SER A 13 -0.83 9.48 -2.61
N VAL A 14 -2.00 9.27 -3.22
CA VAL A 14 -2.28 8.08 -4.04
C VAL A 14 -1.38 8.04 -5.28
N LEU A 15 -1.18 9.18 -5.96
CA LEU A 15 -0.29 9.28 -7.13
C LEU A 15 1.18 9.03 -6.76
N ALA A 16 1.65 9.63 -5.67
CA ALA A 16 2.99 9.39 -5.14
C ALA A 16 3.17 7.92 -4.76
N VAL A 17 2.13 7.29 -4.18
CA VAL A 17 2.13 5.85 -3.87
C VAL A 17 2.21 4.99 -5.12
N TYR A 18 1.51 5.37 -6.19
CA TYR A 18 1.52 4.65 -7.44
C TYR A 18 2.87 4.75 -8.18
N GLN A 19 3.45 5.96 -8.25
CA GLN A 19 4.75 6.18 -8.89
C GLN A 19 5.89 5.50 -8.12
N ASN A 20 5.87 5.59 -6.78
CA ASN A 20 6.88 4.95 -5.93
C ASN A 20 6.47 3.57 -5.42
N ARG A 21 5.55 2.87 -6.11
CA ARG A 21 4.98 1.59 -5.66
C ARG A 21 6.05 0.62 -5.13
N TYR A 22 7.16 0.47 -5.86
CA TYR A 22 8.25 -0.43 -5.48
C TYR A 22 9.09 0.09 -4.32
N ARG A 23 9.38 1.39 -4.25
CA ARG A 23 10.12 2.00 -3.15
C ARG A 23 9.32 1.98 -1.85
N LEU A 24 8.03 2.29 -1.93
CA LEU A 24 7.12 2.22 -0.79
C LEU A 24 6.93 0.80 -0.31
N MET A 25 6.79 -0.17 -1.23
CA MET A 25 6.73 -1.58 -0.83
C MET A 25 8.03 -1.97 -0.11
N ASN A 26 9.18 -1.54 -0.61
CA ASN A 26 10.47 -1.82 0.02
C ASN A 26 10.60 -1.17 1.42
N SER A 27 10.15 0.08 1.59
CA SER A 27 10.14 0.76 2.89
C SER A 27 9.16 0.14 3.88
N VAL A 28 7.95 -0.24 3.42
CA VAL A 28 6.92 -0.91 4.22
C VAL A 28 7.37 -2.30 4.63
N LEU A 29 8.01 -3.04 3.73
CA LEU A 29 8.53 -4.39 4.00
C LEU A 29 9.84 -4.37 4.82
N SER A 30 10.62 -3.28 4.77
CA SER A 30 11.82 -3.10 5.60
C SER A 30 11.49 -2.93 7.08
N GLN A 31 10.32 -2.38 7.41
CA GLN A 31 9.93 -2.16 8.81
C GLN A 31 9.07 -3.33 9.33
N PRO A 32 9.57 -4.17 10.25
CA PRO A 32 8.91 -5.42 10.63
C PRO A 32 7.51 -5.24 11.24
N GLY A 33 7.28 -4.15 11.98
CA GLY A 33 5.96 -3.83 12.54
C GLY A 33 4.94 -3.43 11.49
N ILE A 34 5.33 -2.57 10.53
CA ILE A 34 4.46 -2.11 9.45
C ILE A 34 4.20 -3.25 8.47
N ARG A 35 5.25 -4.02 8.11
CA ARG A 35 5.14 -5.22 7.27
C ARG A 35 4.05 -6.16 7.76
N ARG A 36 4.02 -6.49 9.05
CA ARG A 36 3.07 -7.46 9.61
C ARG A 36 1.64 -6.97 9.48
N SER A 37 1.40 -5.69 9.80
CA SER A 37 0.07 -5.07 9.69
C SER A 37 -0.36 -4.94 8.22
N PHE A 38 0.55 -4.59 7.33
CA PHE A 38 0.30 -4.44 5.90
C PHE A 38 -0.01 -5.79 5.24
N ILE A 39 0.78 -6.83 5.54
CA ILE A 39 0.52 -8.20 5.07
C ILE A 39 -0.82 -8.71 5.61
N HIS A 40 -1.14 -8.49 6.89
CA HIS A 40 -2.44 -8.88 7.45
C HIS A 40 -3.61 -8.18 6.72
N PHE A 41 -3.48 -6.88 6.44
CA PHE A 41 -4.49 -6.13 5.70
C PHE A 41 -4.65 -6.65 4.25
N PHE A 42 -3.53 -6.88 3.56
CA PHE A 42 -3.53 -7.36 2.17
C PHE A 42 -4.04 -8.79 2.05
N LEU A 43 -3.70 -9.67 3.00
CA LEU A 43 -4.17 -11.06 3.04
C LEU A 43 -5.64 -11.19 3.42
N LYS A 44 -6.23 -10.18 4.09
CA LYS A 44 -7.67 -10.12 4.38
C LYS A 44 -8.51 -9.96 3.10
N ILE A 45 -7.91 -9.46 2.02
CA ILE A 45 -8.59 -9.26 0.74
C ILE A 45 -8.33 -10.50 -0.16
N PRO A 46 -9.34 -11.34 -0.44
CA PRO A 46 -9.12 -12.62 -1.13
C PRO A 46 -8.54 -12.46 -2.55
N PHE A 47 -8.92 -11.40 -3.26
CA PHE A 47 -8.39 -11.09 -4.59
C PHE A 47 -6.88 -10.78 -4.58
N ILE A 48 -6.42 -10.04 -3.57
CA ILE A 48 -5.03 -9.65 -3.45
C ILE A 48 -4.21 -10.82 -2.90
N ARG A 49 -4.75 -11.56 -1.94
CA ARG A 49 -4.16 -12.80 -1.41
C ARG A 49 -3.82 -13.78 -2.54
N ASN A 50 -4.76 -14.06 -3.43
CA ASN A 50 -4.52 -15.01 -4.53
C ASN A 50 -3.40 -14.54 -5.46
N LYS A 51 -3.39 -13.26 -5.85
CA LYS A 51 -2.31 -12.70 -6.68
C LYS A 51 -0.95 -12.72 -5.96
N PHE A 52 -0.93 -12.48 -4.66
CA PHE A 52 0.30 -12.45 -3.88
C PHE A 52 0.90 -13.84 -3.71
N ILE A 53 0.07 -14.85 -3.39
CA ILE A 53 0.50 -16.25 -3.30
C ILE A 53 0.99 -16.75 -4.66
N GLN A 54 0.28 -16.44 -5.73
CA GLN A 54 0.62 -16.84 -7.10
C GLN A 54 1.88 -16.13 -7.65
N GLN A 55 2.32 -15.04 -7.03
CA GLN A 55 3.55 -14.33 -7.41
C GLN A 55 4.74 -14.71 -6.53
N ALA A 56 4.48 -15.31 -5.36
CA ALA A 56 5.52 -15.75 -4.41
C ALA A 56 5.96 -17.21 -4.63
N PHE A 57 5.16 -18.01 -5.33
CA PHE A 57 5.46 -19.38 -5.77
C PHE A 57 5.50 -19.42 -7.30
#